data_AF-A0A4Y2BRQ5-F1
#
_entry.id   AF-A0A4Y2BRQ5-F1
#
_cell.length_a   1.000
_cell.length_b   1.000
_cell.length_c   1.000
_cell.angle_alpha   90.00
_cell.angle_beta   90.00
_cell.angle_gamma   90.00
#
_symmetry.space_group_name_H-M   'P 1'
#
loop_
_entity.id
_entity.type
_entity.pdbx_description
1 polymer ?
#
loop_
_entity_poly.entity_id
_entity_poly.type
_entity_poly.pdbx_seq_one_letter_code
_entity_poly.pdbx_strand_id
1 'polypeptide(L)'
;CPDVRCCFEGKLPDIVNYVSTWSGYQNFKKVDSKGAEELLDYFRKRLYEIGAACNISPEDSTTLYRNFQLILCRKTKDGPFA
;
A
#
# COMPACT_ATOMS: atom_id res chain seq x y z
N CYS A 1 2.83 -0.49 -18.49
CA CYS A 1 2.45 -1.83 -18.00
C CYS A 1 3.46 -2.22 -16.92
N PRO A 2 3.08 -2.75 -15.74
CA PRO A 2 4.04 -3.20 -14.75
C PRO A 2 4.82 -4.44 -15.24
N ASP A 3 6.07 -4.59 -14.82
CA ASP A 3 6.88 -5.78 -15.17
C ASP A 3 6.37 -7.01 -14.43
N VAL A 4 5.97 -6.83 -13.17
CA VAL A 4 5.39 -7.87 -12.32
C VAL A 4 4.19 -7.31 -11.56
N ARG A 5 3.09 -8.05 -11.54
CA ARG A 5 1.94 -7.79 -10.66
C ARG A 5 1.81 -8.91 -9.64
N CYS A 6 2.01 -8.59 -8.37
CA CYS A 6 1.80 -9.53 -7.27
C CYS A 6 0.38 -9.39 -6.73
N CYS A 7 -0.17 -10.51 -6.27
CA CYS A 7 -1.50 -10.60 -5.69
C CYS A 7 -1.37 -11.00 -4.22
N PHE A 8 -2.14 -10.35 -3.36
CA PHE A 8 -2.24 -10.67 -1.94
C PHE A 8 -3.71 -10.74 -1.56
N GLU A 9 -4.08 -11.68 -0.70
CA GLU A 9 -5.40 -11.68 -0.08
C GLU A 9 -5.38 -10.83 1.19
N GLY A 10 -6.42 -10.04 1.39
CA GLY A 10 -6.56 -9.21 2.58
C GLY A 10 -7.95 -8.58 2.68
N LYS A 11 -8.32 -8.22 3.89
CA LYS A 11 -9.57 -7.55 4.22
C LYS A 11 -9.40 -6.03 4.15
N LEU A 12 -10.49 -5.26 4.13
CA LEU A 12 -10.40 -3.79 4.10
C LEU A 12 -9.59 -3.20 5.30
N PRO A 13 -9.71 -3.71 6.55
CA PRO A 13 -8.84 -3.31 7.66
C PRO A 13 -7.35 -3.54 7.38
N ASP A 14 -6.99 -4.62 6.69
CA ASP A 14 -5.59 -4.93 6.37
C ASP A 14 -4.99 -3.89 5.41
N ILE A 15 -5.81 -3.35 4.50
CA ILE A 15 -5.42 -2.27 3.60
C ILE A 15 -5.14 -0.99 4.41
N VAL A 16 -5.99 -0.65 5.38
CA VAL A 16 -5.79 0.51 6.26
C VAL A 16 -4.49 0.34 7.07
N ASN A 17 -4.28 -0.84 7.64
CA ASN A 17 -3.06 -1.16 8.37
C ASN A 17 -1.83 -1.05 7.48
N TYR A 18 -1.89 -1.56 6.25
CA TYR A 18 -0.79 -1.43 5.29
C TYR A 18 -0.48 0.02 4.92
N VAL A 19 -1.48 0.87 4.70
CA VAL A 19 -1.25 2.30 4.44
C VAL A 19 -0.62 2.99 5.65
N SER A 20 -0.98 2.58 6.86
CA SER A 20 -0.38 3.10 8.08
C SER A 20 1.12 2.81 8.19
N THR A 21 1.68 1.83 7.47
CA THR A 21 3.14 1.56 7.48
C THR A 21 3.92 2.39 6.47
N TRP A 22 3.26 3.23 5.65
CA TRP A 22 3.96 4.00 4.61
C TRP A 22 4.87 5.04 5.23
N SER A 23 6.10 5.16 4.71
CA SER A 23 7.07 6.13 5.19
C SER A 23 6.54 7.56 5.14
N GLY A 24 5.77 7.91 4.10
CA GLY A 24 5.09 9.21 4.00
C GLY A 24 4.12 9.46 5.15
N TYR A 25 3.27 8.48 5.48
CA TYR A 25 2.36 8.57 6.62
C TYR A 25 3.13 8.64 7.96
N GLN A 26 4.13 7.79 8.15
CA GLN A 26 4.94 7.76 9.37
C GLN A 26 5.72 9.06 9.58
N ASN A 27 6.22 9.67 8.51
CA ASN A 27 6.89 10.96 8.58
C ASN A 27 5.89 12.09 8.87
N PHE A 28 4.70 12.07 8.27
CA PHE A 28 3.65 13.04 8.57
C PHE A 28 3.21 12.94 10.04
N LYS A 29 2.98 11.72 10.54
CA LYS A 29 2.61 11.45 11.94
C LYS A 29 3.61 12.01 12.96
N LYS A 30 4.91 12.02 12.63
CA LYS A 30 5.96 12.61 13.49
C LYS A 30 5.86 14.13 13.60
N VAL A 31 5.36 14.79 12.55
CA VAL A 31 5.21 16.26 12.49
C VAL A 31 3.84 16.68 13.06
N ASP A 32 2.78 15.95 12.72
CA ASP A 32 1.41 16.18 13.16
C ASP A 32 0.68 14.84 13.33
N SER A 33 0.68 14.32 14.56
CA SER A 33 0.04 13.03 14.84
C SER A 33 -1.48 13.10 14.74
N LYS A 34 -2.09 14.24 15.08
CA LYS A 34 -3.55 14.40 15.06
C LYS A 34 -4.04 14.47 13.62
N GLY A 35 -3.43 15.30 12.79
CA GLY A 35 -3.75 15.38 11.37
C GLY A 35 -3.51 14.07 10.63
N ALA A 36 -2.46 13.31 11.01
CA ALA A 36 -2.23 11.98 10.45
C ALA A 36 -3.34 10.98 10.83
N GLU A 37 -3.78 10.97 12.09
CA GLU A 37 -4.88 10.10 12.55
C GLU A 37 -6.22 10.45 11.87
N GLU A 38 -6.52 11.75 11.71
CA GLU A 38 -7.70 12.22 10.99
C GLU A 38 -7.66 11.81 9.50
N LEU A 39 -6.49 11.91 8.85
CA LEU A 39 -6.29 11.45 7.47
C LEU A 39 -6.52 9.94 7.33
N LEU A 40 -5.99 9.14 8.26
CA LEU A 40 -6.14 7.68 8.23
C LEU A 40 -7.58 7.27 8.50
N ASP A 41 -8.28 7.96 9.40
CA ASP A 41 -9.72 7.76 9.64
C ASP A 41 -10.56 8.11 8.40
N TYR A 42 -10.25 9.23 7.74
CA TYR A 42 -10.89 9.61 6.48
C TYR A 42 -10.66 8.56 5.39
N PHE A 43 -9.42 8.09 5.24
CA PHE A 43 -9.09 7.01 4.30
C PHE A 43 -9.90 5.73 4.58
N ARG A 44 -9.96 5.31 5.85
CA ARG A 44 -10.74 4.14 6.29
C ARG A 44 -12.22 4.29 5.92
N LYS A 45 -12.85 5.42 6.28
CA LYS A 45 -14.26 5.69 5.98
C LYS A 45 -14.51 5.62 4.48
N ARG A 46 -13.67 6.29 3.69
CA ARG A 46 -13.82 6.30 2.24
C ARG A 46 -13.63 4.93 1.61
N LEU A 47 -12.67 4.13 2.08
CA LEU A 47 -12.47 2.77 1.63
C LEU A 47 -13.70 1.90 1.91
N TYR A 48 -14.32 2.06 3.09
CA TYR A 48 -15.48 1.26 3.49
C TYR A 48 -16.74 1.67 2.72
N GLU A 49 -16.91 2.95 2.43
CA GLU A 49 -17.97 3.43 1.52
C GLU A 49 -17.86 2.81 0.12
N ILE A 50 -16.64 2.74 -0.42
CA ILE A 50 -16.37 2.12 -1.73
C ILE A 50 -16.64 0.61 -1.65
N GLY A 51 -16.16 -0.06 -0.59
CA GLY A 51 -16.45 -1.48 -0.35
C GLY A 51 -17.94 -1.76 -0.33
N ALA A 52 -18.71 -0.99 0.46
CA ALA A 52 -20.16 -1.11 0.54
C ALA A 52 -20.85 -0.89 -0.83
N ALA A 53 -20.42 0.11 -1.61
CA ALA A 53 -20.94 0.34 -2.96
C ALA A 53 -20.65 -0.82 -3.93
N CYS A 54 -19.63 -1.64 -3.63
CA CYS A 54 -19.26 -2.83 -4.38
C CYS A 54 -19.80 -4.14 -3.77
N ASN A 55 -20.70 -4.09 -2.78
CA ASN A 55 -21.15 -5.26 -2.00
C ASN A 55 -20.00 -6.06 -1.36
N ILE A 56 -18.96 -5.36 -0.89
CA ILE A 56 -17.83 -5.93 -0.16
C ILE A 56 -17.93 -5.48 1.30
N SER A 57 -18.09 -6.43 2.21
CA SER A 57 -18.04 -6.20 3.65
C SER A 57 -16.58 -5.95 4.09
N PRO A 58 -16.35 -5.22 5.20
CA PRO A 58 -15.00 -5.04 5.74
C PRO A 58 -14.26 -6.34 6.04
N GLU A 59 -14.99 -7.43 6.33
CA GLU A 59 -14.42 -8.73 6.68
C GLU A 59 -14.25 -9.67 5.48
N ASP A 60 -14.76 -9.29 4.32
CA ASP A 60 -14.62 -10.08 3.10
C ASP A 60 -13.16 -10.10 2.66
N SER A 61 -12.69 -11.28 2.25
CA SER A 61 -11.36 -11.40 1.64
C SER A 61 -11.39 -10.75 0.25
N THR A 62 -10.46 -9.83 0.00
CA THR A 62 -10.30 -9.14 -1.28
C THR A 62 -8.91 -9.39 -1.85
N THR A 63 -8.81 -9.41 -3.18
CA THR A 63 -7.52 -9.50 -3.86
C THR A 63 -6.92 -8.11 -4.05
N LEU A 64 -5.77 -7.88 -3.42
CA LEU A 64 -4.95 -6.69 -3.60
C LEU A 64 -3.87 -6.92 -4.66
N TYR A 65 -3.85 -6.04 -5.65
CA TYR A 65 -2.83 -6.05 -6.69
C TYR A 65 -1.76 -4.98 -6.42
N ARG A 66 -0.49 -5.39 -6.42
CA ARG A 66 0.67 -4.49 -6.34
C ARG A 66 1.51 -4.64 -7.60
N ASN A 67 1.84 -3.51 -8.18
CA ASN A 67 2.68 -3.43 -9.37
C ASN A 67 4.14 -3.19 -8.95
N PHE A 68 5.05 -3.95 -9.53
CA PHE A 68 6.50 -3.81 -9.33
C PHE A 68 7.18 -3.49 -10.65
N GLN A 69 8.22 -2.67 -10.57
CA GLN A 69 9.22 -2.53 -11.63
C GLN A 69 10.37 -3.48 -11.32
N LEU A 70 10.74 -4.30 -12.29
CA LEU A 70 11.77 -5.32 -12.13
C LEU A 70 13.04 -4.88 -12.86
N ILE A 71 14.10 -4.60 -12.11
CA ILE A 71 15.41 -4.29 -12.66
C ILE A 71 16.28 -5.56 -12.54
N LEU A 72 16.58 -6.18 -13.68
CA LEU A 72 17.48 -7.33 -13.76
C LEU A 72 18.85 -6.89 -14.29
N CYS A 73 19.89 -7.09 -13.49
CA CYS A 73 21.26 -6.78 -13.87
C CYS A 73 22.14 -8.03 -13.76
N ARG A 74 23.01 -8.26 -14.74
CA ARG A 74 24.07 -9.26 -14.66
C ARG A 74 25.34 -8.60 -14.11
N LYS A 75 25.86 -9.11 -13.00
CA LYS A 75 27.17 -8.68 -12.47
C LYS A 75 28.27 -9.04 -13.46
N THR A 76 29.00 -8.03 -13.95
CA THR A 76 30.24 -8.18 -14.72
C THR A 76 31.44 -8.20 -13.77
N LYS A 77 32.56 -8.81 -14.20
CA LYS A 77 33.81 -8.82 -13.40
C LYS A 77 34.43 -7.44 -13.29
N ASP A 78 34.26 -6.64 -14.33
CA ASP A 78 34.75 -5.26 -14.41
C ASP A 78 33.56 -4.34 -14.10
N GLY A 79 33.56 -3.75 -12.91
CA GLY A 79 32.58 -2.74 -12.52
C GLY A 79 32.91 -1.37 -13.15
N PRO A 80 31.99 -0.40 -13.14
CA PRO A 80 32.25 0.96 -13.62
C PRO A 80 33.20 1.77 -12.72
N PHE A 81 33.66 1.18 -11.61
CA PHE A 81 34.60 1.75 -10.64
C PHE A 81 35.94 1.00 -10.61
N ALA A 82 36.34 0.41 -11.75
CA ALA A 82 37.70 -0.09 -11.92
C ALA A 82 38.72 1.07 -11.86
#